data_AF-A0A377D5T9-F1
#
_entry.id   AF-A0A377D5T9-F1
#
_cell.length_a   1.000
_cell.length_b   1.000
_cell.length_c   1.000
_cell.angle_alpha   90.00
_cell.angle_beta   90.00
_cell.angle_gamma   90.00
#
_symmetry.space_group_name_H-M   'P 1'
#
loop_
_entity.id
_entity.type
_entity.pdbx_description
1 polymer ?
#
loop_
_entity_poly.entity_id
_entity_poly.type
_entity_poly.pdbx_seq_one_letter_code
_entity_poly.pdbx_strand_id
1 'polypeptide(L)'
;MVTVLWAYLRNSAFKKDGVDYHVSADLTGQANHLAATIGADIVKQKMAENNGGYKAINYGYTDDRVYSKLTSENPIDLVRYQLANCYMGRAGLINSAVLRAVKLTSAMQCVLRLSTNAQRNGADSWT
;
A
#
# COMPACT_ATOMS: atom_id res chain seq x y z
N MET A 1 7.71 21.18 -6.65
CA MET A 1 8.58 20.47 -5.69
C MET A 1 7.92 19.14 -5.39
N VAL A 2 8.65 18.03 -5.46
CA VAL A 2 8.08 16.68 -5.24
C VAL A 2 8.09 16.36 -3.75
N THR A 3 7.02 15.77 -3.25
CA THR A 3 6.83 15.38 -1.85
C THR A 3 6.85 13.87 -1.71
N VAL A 4 7.73 13.38 -0.84
CA VAL A 4 7.85 11.96 -0.51
C VAL A 4 7.46 11.77 0.94
N LEU A 5 6.42 10.98 1.21
CA LEU A 5 5.95 10.71 2.57
C LEU A 5 6.22 9.27 2.98
N TRP A 6 6.87 9.11 4.14
CA TRP A 6 6.98 7.82 4.82
C TRP A 6 5.77 7.57 5.71
N ALA A 7 4.93 6.61 5.33
CA ALA A 7 3.65 6.34 6.00
C ALA A 7 3.74 5.16 7.00
N TYR A 8 4.76 5.14 7.87
CA TYR A 8 4.94 4.02 8.78
C TYR A 8 4.02 4.06 10.00
N LEU A 9 3.34 2.94 10.23
CA LEU A 9 2.64 2.67 11.48
C LEU A 9 3.65 2.52 12.62
N ARG A 10 3.42 3.22 13.73
CA ARG A 10 4.33 3.32 14.89
C ARG A 10 3.56 3.26 16.22
N ASN A 11 2.51 2.45 16.30
CA ASN A 11 1.69 2.32 17.51
C ASN A 11 1.90 0.94 18.15
N SER A 12 2.31 0.90 19.42
CA SER A 12 2.47 -0.35 20.18
C SER A 12 1.19 -1.18 20.26
N ALA A 13 0.01 -0.57 20.13
CA ALA A 13 -1.28 -1.26 20.08
C ALA A 13 -1.46 -2.18 18.85
N PHE A 14 -0.60 -2.06 17.84
CA PHE A 14 -0.65 -2.92 16.65
C PHE A 14 0.07 -4.25 16.83
N LYS A 15 0.60 -4.52 18.04
CA LYS A 15 1.05 -5.86 18.43
C LYS A 15 -0.05 -6.48 19.28
N LYS A 16 -0.65 -7.56 18.79
CA LYS A 16 -1.73 -8.25 19.49
C LYS A 16 -1.49 -9.75 19.44
N ASP A 17 -1.64 -10.42 20.58
CA ASP A 17 -1.52 -11.87 20.72
C ASP A 17 -0.21 -12.44 20.13
N GLY A 18 0.89 -11.71 20.27
CA GLY A 18 2.22 -12.09 19.76
C GLY A 18 2.42 -11.87 18.25
N VAL A 19 1.39 -11.42 17.53
CA VAL A 19 1.45 -11.10 16.10
C VAL A 19 1.67 -9.60 15.91
N ASP A 20 2.60 -9.25 15.01
CA ASP A 20 2.89 -7.86 14.65
C ASP A 20 2.09 -7.43 13.41
N TYR A 21 1.12 -6.52 13.59
CA TYR A 21 0.28 -5.97 12.51
C TYR A 21 0.80 -4.64 11.95
N HIS A 22 1.99 -4.16 12.32
CA HIS A 22 2.56 -2.92 11.77
C HIS A 22 2.79 -2.98 10.24
N VAL A 23 2.85 -4.18 9.69
CA VAL A 23 3.03 -4.47 8.26
C VAL A 23 1.77 -5.10 7.63
N SER A 24 0.61 -4.93 8.27
CA SER A 24 -0.65 -5.44 7.74
C SER A 24 -1.14 -4.61 6.57
N ALA A 25 -1.60 -5.27 5.51
CA ALA A 25 -2.01 -4.63 4.25
C ALA A 25 -3.15 -3.61 4.47
N ASP A 26 -4.04 -3.88 5.42
CA ASP A 26 -5.21 -3.06 5.73
C ASP A 26 -4.89 -1.83 6.59
N LEU A 27 -4.10 -1.98 7.66
CA LEU A 27 -3.68 -0.81 8.44
C LEU A 27 -2.71 0.08 7.64
N THR A 28 -1.75 -0.53 6.93
CA THR A 28 -0.79 0.23 6.11
C THR A 28 -1.46 0.87 4.90
N GLY A 29 -2.52 0.25 4.36
CA GLY A 29 -3.38 0.84 3.34
C GLY A 29 -4.02 2.14 3.80
N GLN A 30 -4.53 2.19 5.03
CA GLN A 30 -5.09 3.43 5.57
C GLN A 30 -4.05 4.54 5.75
N ALA A 31 -2.86 4.19 6.23
CA ALA A 31 -1.76 5.16 6.31
C ALA A 31 -1.38 5.71 4.93
N ASN A 32 -1.40 4.87 3.91
CA ASN A 32 -1.16 5.28 2.53
C ASN A 32 -2.27 6.18 1.98
N HIS A 33 -3.53 5.89 2.30
CA HIS A 33 -4.65 6.75 1.92
C HIS A 33 -4.50 8.14 2.54
N LEU A 34 -4.21 8.23 3.84
CA LEU A 34 -3.95 9.50 4.52
C LEU A 34 -2.77 10.26 3.90
N ALA A 35 -1.69 9.55 3.56
CA ALA A 35 -0.54 10.13 2.87
C ALA A 35 -0.92 10.75 1.52
N ALA A 36 -1.75 10.05 0.73
CA ALA A 36 -2.26 10.56 -0.54
C ALA A 36 -3.22 11.74 -0.33
N THR A 37 -4.05 11.72 0.72
CA THR A 37 -4.98 12.81 1.05
C THR A 37 -4.27 14.11 1.39
N ILE A 38 -3.14 14.06 2.11
CA ILE A 38 -2.35 15.26 2.44
C ILE A 38 -1.50 15.77 1.26
N GLY A 39 -1.63 15.17 0.08
CA GLY A 39 -1.00 15.63 -1.15
C GLY A 39 0.39 15.08 -1.42
N ALA A 40 0.75 13.91 -0.88
CA ALA A 40 2.01 13.27 -1.20
C ALA A 40 2.06 12.84 -2.68
N ASP A 41 3.15 13.20 -3.38
CA ASP A 41 3.39 12.74 -4.76
C ASP A 41 3.86 11.27 -4.77
N ILE A 42 4.68 10.89 -3.78
CA ILE A 42 5.19 9.54 -3.59
C ILE A 42 4.99 9.11 -2.14
N VAL A 43 4.41 7.93 -1.94
CA VAL A 43 4.23 7.28 -0.64
C VAL A 43 5.25 6.15 -0.50
N LYS A 44 6.04 6.17 0.57
CA LYS A 44 6.97 5.10 0.94
C LYS A 44 6.40 4.28 2.10
N GLN A 45 6.16 3.00 1.82
CA GLN A 45 5.59 2.06 2.78
C GLN A 45 6.43 0.77 2.88
N LYS A 46 6.28 0.00 3.96
CA LYS A 46 6.81 -1.37 4.05
C LYS A 46 5.96 -2.31 3.20
N MET A 47 6.58 -3.35 2.64
CA MET A 47 5.83 -4.41 1.98
C MET A 47 4.88 -5.07 2.99
N ALA A 48 3.63 -5.29 2.59
CA ALA A 48 2.68 -6.01 3.43
C ALA A 48 3.05 -7.49 3.52
N GLU A 49 3.08 -8.02 4.74
CA GLU A 49 3.39 -9.44 5.02
C GLU A 49 2.19 -10.21 5.55
N ASN A 50 1.23 -9.51 6.15
CA ASN A 50 0.01 -10.08 6.69
C ASN A 50 -1.19 -9.18 6.40
N ASN A 51 -2.38 -9.66 6.73
CA ASN A 51 -3.63 -8.93 6.55
C ASN A 51 -4.54 -9.14 7.78
N GLY A 52 -5.59 -8.33 7.91
CA GLY A 52 -6.56 -8.47 9.00
C GLY A 52 -6.19 -7.73 10.28
N GLY A 53 -5.34 -6.70 10.20
CA GLY A 53 -5.02 -5.84 11.34
C GLY A 53 -6.27 -5.16 11.90
N TYR A 54 -7.22 -4.74 11.04
CA TYR A 54 -8.48 -4.15 11.51
C TYR A 54 -9.34 -5.13 12.29
N LYS A 55 -9.42 -6.39 11.86
CA LYS A 55 -10.16 -7.44 12.58
C LYS A 55 -9.52 -7.77 13.92
N ALA A 56 -8.18 -7.84 13.95
CA ALA A 56 -7.44 -8.16 15.16
C ALA A 56 -7.55 -7.03 16.19
N ILE A 57 -7.30 -5.78 15.79
CA ILE A 57 -7.24 -4.64 16.72
C ILE A 57 -8.63 -4.06 17.01
N ASN A 58 -9.64 -4.39 16.17
CA ASN A 58 -11.01 -3.90 16.24
C ASN A 58 -11.08 -2.35 16.26
N TYR A 59 -10.20 -1.71 15.50
CA TYR A 59 -10.05 -0.26 15.46
C TYR A 59 -10.20 0.26 14.04
N GLY A 60 -11.37 0.74 13.67
CA GLY A 60 -11.70 1.19 12.31
C GLY A 60 -12.76 0.31 11.66
N TYR A 61 -13.28 0.77 10.53
CA TYR A 61 -14.33 0.06 9.79
C TYR A 61 -13.71 -0.74 8.65
N THR A 62 -14.01 -2.04 8.62
CA THR A 62 -13.62 -2.95 7.54
C THR A 62 -14.81 -3.82 7.18
N ASP A 63 -14.90 -4.21 5.91
CA ASP A 63 -15.95 -5.10 5.39
C ASP A 63 -15.34 -6.49 5.12
N ASP A 64 -16.10 -7.55 5.38
CA ASP A 64 -15.63 -8.93 5.18
C ASP A 64 -15.24 -9.25 3.73
N ARG A 65 -15.79 -8.51 2.76
CA ARG A 65 -15.44 -8.64 1.33
C ARG A 65 -14.00 -8.27 1.04
N VAL A 66 -13.39 -7.42 1.86
CA VAL A 66 -11.97 -7.06 1.74
C VAL A 66 -11.10 -8.31 1.81
N TYR A 67 -11.40 -9.19 2.77
CA TYR A 67 -10.59 -10.38 3.05
C TYR A 67 -11.01 -11.61 2.24
N SER A 68 -12.29 -11.70 1.87
CA SER A 68 -12.82 -12.89 1.17
C SER A 68 -12.75 -12.80 -0.36
N LYS A 69 -12.84 -11.60 -0.94
CA LYS A 69 -12.96 -11.42 -2.40
C LYS A 69 -11.94 -10.45 -2.99
N LEU A 70 -11.60 -9.38 -2.26
CA LEU A 70 -10.77 -8.30 -2.79
C LEU A 70 -9.27 -8.47 -2.52
N THR A 71 -8.91 -9.34 -1.58
CA THR A 71 -7.52 -9.67 -1.26
C THR A 71 -7.33 -11.17 -1.18
N SER A 72 -6.07 -11.62 -1.29
CA SER A 72 -5.66 -13.01 -1.19
C SER A 72 -4.37 -13.08 -0.36
N GLU A 73 -3.97 -14.29 0.05
CA GLU A 73 -2.69 -14.53 0.74
C GLU A 73 -1.46 -14.32 -0.17
N ASN A 74 -1.67 -13.98 -1.44
CA ASN A 74 -0.57 -13.67 -2.35
C ASN A 74 0.06 -12.31 -1.99
N PRO A 75 1.37 -12.25 -1.71
CA PRO A 75 2.04 -10.99 -1.37
C PRO A 75 1.90 -9.90 -2.45
N ILE A 76 1.72 -10.29 -3.72
CA ILE A 76 1.48 -9.34 -4.81
C ILE A 76 0.11 -8.67 -4.67
N ASP A 77 -0.92 -9.43 -4.29
CA ASP A 77 -2.27 -8.91 -4.14
C ASP A 77 -2.41 -8.03 -2.89
N LEU A 78 -1.65 -8.33 -1.83
CA LEU A 78 -1.55 -7.44 -0.66
C LEU A 78 -0.92 -6.08 -1.02
N VAL A 79 0.13 -6.07 -1.84
CA VAL A 79 0.74 -4.81 -2.32
C VAL A 79 -0.18 -4.07 -3.29
N ARG A 80 -0.97 -4.78 -4.11
CA ARG A 80 -2.00 -4.16 -4.95
C ARG A 80 -3.07 -3.47 -4.12
N TYR A 81 -3.46 -4.10 -3.01
CA TYR A 81 -4.38 -3.48 -2.07
C TYR A 81 -3.78 -2.22 -1.42
N GLN A 82 -2.49 -2.24 -1.04
CA GLN A 82 -1.79 -1.03 -0.59
C GLN A 82 -1.75 0.08 -1.67
N LEU A 83 -1.55 -0.28 -2.94
CA LEU A 83 -1.52 0.65 -4.07
C LEU A 83 -2.91 1.24 -4.35
N ALA A 84 -3.96 0.43 -4.25
CA ALA A 84 -5.33 0.90 -4.44
C ALA A 84 -5.68 2.04 -3.46
N ASN A 85 -5.18 1.95 -2.24
CA ASN A 85 -5.35 2.97 -1.21
C ASN A 85 -4.59 4.29 -1.50
N CYS A 86 -3.62 4.31 -2.42
CA CYS A 86 -2.96 5.53 -2.89
C CYS A 86 -3.76 6.23 -4.03
N TYR A 87 -5.09 6.25 -3.95
CA TYR A 87 -5.99 6.65 -5.03
C TYR A 87 -5.67 5.96 -6.36
N MET A 88 -5.54 4.64 -6.34
CA MET A 88 -5.25 3.82 -7.54
C MET A 88 -3.96 4.23 -8.28
N GLY A 89 -2.98 4.77 -7.55
CA GLY A 89 -1.68 5.15 -8.10
C GLY A 89 -1.54 6.63 -8.50
N ARG A 90 -2.51 7.49 -8.15
CA ARG A 90 -2.32 8.96 -8.23
C ARG A 90 -1.09 9.39 -7.42
N ALA A 91 -0.94 8.85 -6.21
CA ALA A 91 0.28 8.98 -5.43
C ALA A 91 1.13 7.72 -5.64
N GLY A 92 2.36 7.88 -6.15
CA GLY A 92 3.21 6.74 -6.48
C GLY A 92 3.58 5.95 -5.23
N LEU A 93 3.22 4.67 -5.16
CA LEU A 93 3.60 3.82 -4.03
C LEU A 93 4.95 3.15 -4.30
N ILE A 94 5.94 3.44 -3.48
CA ILE A 94 7.19 2.68 -3.42
C ILE A 94 7.20 1.84 -2.15
N ASN A 95 7.46 0.54 -2.28
CA ASN A 95 7.62 -0.33 -1.14
C ASN A 95 9.11 -0.65 -0.91
N SER A 96 9.46 -1.04 0.31
CA SER A 96 10.74 -1.72 0.59
C SER A 96 10.41 -3.11 1.08
N ALA A 97 10.82 -4.11 0.31
CA ALA A 97 10.82 -5.49 0.74
C ALA A 97 12.04 -5.72 1.64
N VAL A 98 11.84 -6.25 2.85
CA VAL A 98 12.87 -7.04 3.54
C VAL A 98 12.49 -8.49 3.29
N LEU A 99 12.72 -8.98 2.06
CA LEU A 99 12.42 -10.38 1.76
C LEU A 99 13.71 -11.19 1.75
N ARG A 100 13.74 -12.20 2.62
CA ARG A 100 14.58 -13.39 2.47
C ARG A 100 14.26 -14.00 1.10
N ALA A 101 15.12 -13.72 0.13
CA ALA A 101 15.36 -14.48 -1.10
C ALA A 101 14.16 -14.97 -1.93
N VAL A 102 13.24 -14.12 -2.43
CA VAL A 102 12.50 -14.40 -3.69
C VAL A 102 12.19 -13.10 -4.47
N LYS A 103 12.81 -13.01 -5.66
CA LYS A 103 12.61 -12.11 -6.83
C LYS A 103 11.91 -10.75 -6.65
N LEU A 104 12.75 -9.70 -6.65
CA LEU A 104 12.44 -8.27 -6.64
C LEU A 104 11.95 -7.66 -7.98
N THR A 105 11.64 -8.45 -9.00
CA THR A 105 11.50 -7.92 -10.37
C THR A 105 10.09 -7.50 -10.79
N SER A 106 9.01 -8.06 -10.23
CA SER A 106 7.65 -7.80 -10.76
C SER A 106 6.95 -6.57 -10.17
N ALA A 107 7.14 -6.28 -8.87
CA ALA A 107 6.43 -5.19 -8.19
C ALA A 107 6.97 -3.79 -8.59
N MET A 108 8.29 -3.65 -8.70
CA MET A 108 8.93 -2.39 -9.11
C MET A 108 8.63 -2.06 -10.59
N GLN A 109 8.45 -3.08 -11.43
CA GLN A 109 8.14 -2.91 -12.85
C GLN A 109 6.66 -2.60 -13.11
N CYS A 110 5.75 -3.05 -12.24
CA CYS A 110 4.33 -2.66 -12.32
C CYS A 110 4.11 -1.18 -11.93
N VAL A 111 4.80 -0.72 -10.87
CA VAL A 111 4.72 0.70 -10.42
C VAL A 111 5.37 1.65 -11.43
N LEU A 112 6.55 1.33 -11.95
CA LEU A 112 7.20 2.18 -12.97
C LEU A 112 6.40 2.21 -14.29
N ARG A 113 5.74 1.10 -14.66
CA ARG A 113 4.99 1.00 -15.92
C ARG A 113 3.59 1.62 -15.86
N LEU A 114 2.98 1.69 -14.67
CA LEU A 114 1.75 2.45 -14.45
C LEU A 114 2.02 3.95 -14.32
N SER A 115 3.12 4.35 -13.65
CA SER A 115 3.54 5.76 -13.56
C SER A 115 3.87 6.37 -14.92
N THR A 116 4.58 5.63 -15.79
CA THR A 116 4.95 6.10 -17.14
C THR A 116 3.76 6.13 -18.11
N ASN A 117 2.77 5.26 -17.95
CA ASN A 117 1.55 5.31 -18.76
C ASN A 117 0.56 6.39 -18.31
N ALA A 118 0.44 6.67 -17.01
CA ALA A 118 -0.38 7.77 -16.51
C ALA A 118 0.18 9.14 -16.92
N GLN A 119 1.50 9.29 -16.98
CA GLN A 119 2.15 10.52 -17.47
C GLN A 119 2.04 10.70 -19.00
N ARG A 120 1.94 9.61 -19.77
CA ARG A 120 1.70 9.69 -21.23
C ARG A 120 0.27 10.07 -21.57
N ASN A 121 -0.73 9.45 -20.93
CA ASN A 121 -2.14 9.71 -21.27
C ASN A 121 -2.68 11.06 -20.75
N GLY A 122 -1.95 11.77 -19.89
CA GLY A 122 -2.29 13.11 -19.43
C GLY A 122 -1.75 14.25 -20.30
N ALA A 123 -0.81 13.95 -21.21
CA ALA A 123 -0.18 14.95 -22.09
C ALA A 123 -0.94 15.17 -23.40
N ASP A 124 -1.86 14.27 -23.77
CA ASP A 124 -2.48 14.24 -25.10
C ASP A 124 -3.86 14.94 -25.16
N SER A 125 -4.22 15.74 -24.15
CA SER A 125 -5.50 16.47 -24.09
C SER A 125 -5.39 17.99 -24.27
N TRP A 126 -4.22 18.47 -24.69
CA TRP A 126 -3.98 19.87 -25.07
C TRP A 126 -3.30 19.98 -26.43
N THR A 127 -3.97 19.50 -27.48
CA THR A 127 -3.84 19.95 -28.87
C THR A 127 -5.16 19.69 -29.59
#